data_AF-A0A2E2CX29-F1
#
_entry.id   AF-A0A2E2CX29-F1
#
_cell.length_a   1.000
_cell.length_b   1.000
_cell.length_c   1.000
_cell.angle_alpha   90.00
_cell.angle_beta   90.00
_cell.angle_gamma   90.00
#
_symmetry.space_group_name_H-M   'P 1'
#
loop_
_entity.id
_entity.type
_entity.pdbx_description
1 polymer ?
#
loop_
_entity_poly.entity_id
_entity_poly.type
_entity_poly.pdbx_seq_one_letter_code
_entity_poly.pdbx_strand_id
1 'polypeptide(L)'
;MDIDFPIEVIVPGTPISLQATGGRSKKQWKDSIVEALRFELPKDCFLSDERLDVTIYIFPDGEMEADLDNVIKPILDAMVKVVYLDDNQVDRIVA
;
A
#
# COMPACT_ATOMS: atom_id res chain seq x y z
N MET A 1 -8.83 17.39 -8.37
CA MET A 1 -10.07 16.63 -8.12
C MET A 1 -9.84 15.83 -6.86
N ASP A 2 -10.85 15.55 -6.04
CA ASP A 2 -10.63 14.73 -4.83
C ASP A 2 -10.72 13.25 -5.18
N ILE A 3 -10.17 12.40 -4.31
CA ILE A 3 -10.26 10.94 -4.45
C ILE A 3 -11.65 10.52 -3.97
N ASP A 4 -12.38 9.76 -4.78
CA ASP A 4 -13.65 9.15 -4.37
C ASP A 4 -13.35 7.77 -3.76
N PHE A 5 -13.73 7.57 -2.50
CA PHE A 5 -13.46 6.33 -1.76
C PHE A 5 -14.71 5.42 -1.69
N PRO A 6 -14.55 4.09 -1.62
CA PRO A 6 -13.28 3.36 -1.54
C PRO A 6 -12.59 3.21 -2.91
N ILE A 7 -11.26 3.15 -2.87
CA ILE A 7 -10.46 2.70 -4.01
C ILE A 7 -9.98 1.28 -3.76
N GLU A 8 -10.03 0.44 -4.79
CA GLU A 8 -9.62 -0.96 -4.71
C GLU A 8 -8.58 -1.25 -5.79
N VAL A 9 -7.48 -1.90 -5.42
CA VAL A 9 -6.41 -2.27 -6.34
C VAL A 9 -5.93 -3.69 -6.06
N ILE A 10 -5.58 -4.41 -7.13
CA ILE A 10 -4.91 -5.70 -7.04
C ILE A 10 -3.45 -5.49 -7.41
N VAL A 11 -2.54 -5.82 -6.50
CA VAL A 11 -1.10 -5.69 -6.71
C VAL A 11 -0.47 -7.09 -6.85
N PRO A 12 -0.06 -7.49 -8.06
CA PRO A 12 0.61 -8.78 -8.26
C PRO A 12 2.03 -8.74 -7.71
N GLY A 13 2.43 -9.80 -6.99
CA GLY A 13 3.78 -10.00 -6.48
C GLY A 13 3.79 -10.51 -5.05
N THR A 14 4.99 -10.78 -4.53
CA THR A 14 5.17 -11.24 -3.15
C THR A 14 5.37 -10.03 -2.24
N PRO A 15 4.52 -9.83 -1.22
CA PRO A 15 4.74 -8.79 -0.24
C PRO A 15 6.06 -8.97 0.50
N ILE A 16 6.84 -7.89 0.62
CA ILE A 16 8.19 -7.94 1.19
C ILE A 16 8.18 -7.39 2.62
N SER A 17 8.77 -8.14 3.54
CA SER A 17 8.99 -7.71 4.93
C SER A 17 9.81 -6.42 5.01
N LEU A 18 9.45 -5.55 5.97
CA LEU A 18 10.18 -4.34 6.30
C LEU A 18 11.66 -4.60 6.59
N GLN A 19 11.97 -5.74 7.21
CA GLN A 19 13.30 -6.16 7.66
C GLN A 19 14.11 -6.88 6.57
N ALA A 20 13.54 -7.10 5.38
CA ALA A 20 14.27 -7.75 4.30
C ALA A 20 15.51 -6.93 3.90
N THR A 21 16.66 -7.59 3.82
CA THR A 21 17.97 -6.97 3.51
C THR A 21 18.10 -6.50 2.05
N GLY A 22 17.16 -6.88 1.17
CA GLY A 22 17.13 -6.52 -0.24
C GLY A 22 16.45 -5.18 -0.54
N GLY A 23 17.16 -4.06 -0.39
CA GLY A 23 16.61 -2.72 -0.65
C GLY A 23 16.04 -2.51 -2.06
N ARG A 24 16.63 -3.15 -3.08
CA ARG A 24 16.13 -3.10 -4.47
C ARG A 24 14.77 -3.78 -4.61
N SER A 25 14.59 -4.95 -3.99
CA SER A 25 13.33 -5.70 -4.04
C SER A 25 12.22 -4.95 -3.31
N LYS A 26 12.52 -4.39 -2.13
CA LYS A 26 11.57 -3.57 -1.37
C LYS A 26 11.10 -2.34 -2.17
N LYS A 27 12.03 -1.67 -2.86
CA LYS A 27 11.68 -0.55 -3.73
C LYS A 27 10.79 -1.01 -4.90
N GLN A 28 11.16 -2.09 -5.58
CA GLN A 28 10.37 -2.64 -6.69
C GLN A 28 8.95 -2.97 -6.24
N TRP A 29 8.79 -3.59 -5.06
CA TRP A 29 7.47 -3.88 -4.51
C TRP A 29 6.64 -2.61 -4.26
N LYS A 30 7.23 -1.59 -3.64
CA LYS A 30 6.57 -0.29 -3.45
C LYS A 30 6.19 0.36 -4.78
N ASP A 31 7.07 0.30 -5.78
CA ASP A 31 6.83 0.85 -7.11
C ASP A 31 5.63 0.15 -7.79
N SER A 32 5.47 -1.18 -7.63
CA SER A 32 4.31 -1.92 -8.14
C SER A 32 2.98 -1.49 -7.49
N ILE A 33 2.98 -1.22 -6.18
CA ILE A 33 1.80 -0.70 -5.48
C ILE A 33 1.44 0.69 -6.02
N VAL A 34 2.44 1.56 -6.19
CA VAL A 34 2.26 2.92 -6.72
C VAL A 34 1.70 2.88 -8.14
N GLU A 35 2.20 1.97 -8.97
CA GLU A 35 1.73 1.80 -10.35
C GLU A 35 0.26 1.36 -10.40
N ALA A 36 -0.12 0.36 -9.59
CA ALA A 36 -1.51 -0.09 -9.50
C ALA A 36 -2.45 1.02 -9.00
N LEU A 37 -2.05 1.77 -7.97
CA LEU A 37 -2.82 2.90 -7.46
C LEU A 37 -2.98 4.02 -8.51
N ARG A 38 -1.91 4.38 -9.21
CA ARG A 38 -1.97 5.41 -10.26
C ARG A 38 -2.83 5.03 -11.45
N PHE A 39 -3.02 3.74 -11.69
CA PHE A 39 -3.89 3.26 -12.75
C PHE A 39 -5.37 3.49 -12.40
N GLU A 40 -5.76 3.25 -11.14
CA GLU A 40 -7.13 3.44 -10.66
C GLU A 40 -7.45 4.89 -10.26
N LEU A 41 -6.46 5.64 -9.77
CA LEU A 41 -6.66 7.02 -9.34
C LEU A 41 -6.91 7.97 -10.51
N PRO A 42 -7.76 9.01 -10.33
CA PRO A 42 -7.90 10.06 -11.32
C PRO A 42 -6.56 10.77 -11.59
N LYS A 43 -6.24 11.01 -12.86
CA LYS A 43 -4.93 11.56 -13.28
C LYS A 43 -4.52 12.87 -12.59
N ASP A 44 -5.51 13.70 -12.23
CA ASP A 44 -5.32 15.00 -11.61
C ASP A 44 -5.99 15.07 -10.21
N CYS A 45 -5.97 13.95 -9.46
CA CYS A 45 -6.42 13.94 -8.08
C CYS A 45 -5.38 14.57 -7.13
N PHE A 46 -5.88 15.24 -6.09
CA PHE A 46 -5.04 15.65 -4.97
C PHE A 46 -4.86 14.49 -3.98
N LEU A 47 -3.83 14.58 -3.15
CA LEU A 47 -3.68 13.68 -2.00
C LEU A 47 -4.80 13.98 -1.00
N SER A 48 -5.41 12.94 -0.46
CA SER A 48 -6.40 13.09 0.59
C SER A 48 -5.76 13.55 1.90
N ASP A 49 -6.36 14.55 2.54
CA ASP A 49 -6.06 14.99 3.90
C ASP A 49 -7.04 14.39 4.94
N GLU A 50 -7.97 13.55 4.49
CA GLU A 50 -8.95 12.87 5.34
C GLU A 50 -8.34 11.72 6.14
N ARG A 51 -9.06 11.27 7.18
CA ARG A 51 -8.74 10.04 7.91
C ARG A 51 -9.27 8.83 7.15
N LEU A 52 -8.47 7.77 7.09
CA LEU A 52 -8.73 6.63 6.22
C LEU A 52 -8.74 5.30 7.00
N ASP A 53 -9.60 4.40 6.53
CA ASP A 53 -9.57 3.00 6.89
C ASP A 53 -8.98 2.21 5.72
N VAL A 54 -8.07 1.27 6.01
CA VAL A 54 -7.41 0.46 4.98
C VAL A 54 -7.72 -1.02 5.21
N THR A 55 -8.17 -1.70 4.16
CA THR A 55 -8.36 -3.16 4.16
C THR A 55 -7.33 -3.79 3.23
N ILE A 56 -6.56 -4.76 3.73
CA ILE A 56 -5.50 -5.45 2.99
C ILE A 56 -5.82 -6.93 2.97
N TYR A 57 -5.90 -7.51 1.78
CA TYR A 57 -5.97 -8.96 1.61
C TYR A 57 -4.64 -9.46 1.05
N ILE A 58 -4.00 -10.38 1.78
CA ILE A 58 -2.78 -11.05 1.33
C ILE A 58 -3.14 -12.48 0.92
N PHE A 59 -2.86 -12.82 -0.33
CA PHE A 59 -3.11 -14.14 -0.90
C PHE A 59 -1.76 -14.82 -1.18
N PRO A 60 -1.13 -15.45 -0.19
CA PRO A 60 0.17 -16.08 -0.39
C PRO A 60 0.02 -17.45 -1.07
N ASP A 61 0.95 -17.77 -1.97
CA ASP A 61 1.02 -19.08 -2.64
C ASP A 61 1.61 -20.19 -1.72
N GLY A 62 2.08 -19.82 -0.52
CA GLY A 62 2.70 -20.70 0.47
C GLY A 62 2.66 -20.11 1.88
N GLU A 63 3.37 -20.73 2.83
CA GLU A 63 3.46 -20.18 4.18
C GLU A 63 4.17 -18.82 4.20
N MET A 64 3.59 -17.87 4.92
CA MET A 64 4.15 -16.53 5.06
C MET A 64 5.22 -16.55 6.15
N GLU A 65 6.48 -16.40 5.75
CA GLU A 65 7.62 -16.45 6.70
C GLU A 65 7.82 -15.15 7.49
N ALA A 66 7.22 -14.05 7.05
CA ALA A 66 7.33 -12.75 7.69
C ALA A 66 6.10 -12.42 8.52
N ASP A 67 6.31 -11.71 9.63
CA ASP A 67 5.21 -11.17 10.42
C ASP A 67 4.33 -10.24 9.58
N LEU A 68 3.02 -10.33 9.81
CA LEU A 68 2.02 -9.58 9.05
C LEU A 68 2.23 -8.06 9.13
N ASP A 69 2.60 -7.55 10.30
CA ASP A 69 2.90 -6.13 10.53
C ASP A 69 4.11 -5.64 9.70
N ASN A 70 5.16 -6.47 9.64
CA ASN A 70 6.36 -6.21 8.86
C ASN A 70 6.06 -6.12 7.36
N VAL A 71 5.01 -6.77 6.88
CA VAL A 71 4.60 -6.75 5.47
C VAL A 71 3.60 -5.64 5.16
N ILE A 72 2.68 -5.36 6.08
CA ILE A 72 1.70 -4.27 5.95
C ILE A 72 2.40 -2.91 5.90
N LYS A 73 3.42 -2.70 6.74
CA LYS A 73 4.08 -1.38 6.83
C LYS A 73 4.63 -0.89 5.48
N PRO A 74 5.39 -1.69 4.70
CA PRO A 74 5.80 -1.32 3.35
C PRO A 74 4.65 -1.00 2.38
N ILE A 75 3.48 -1.62 2.54
CA ILE A 75 2.29 -1.34 1.71
C ILE A 75 1.77 0.07 2.03
N LEU A 76 1.56 0.38 3.30
CA LEU A 76 1.12 1.71 3.75
C LEU A 76 2.14 2.79 3.38
N ASP A 77 3.43 2.52 3.54
CA ASP A 77 4.50 3.44 3.14
C ASP A 77 4.45 3.76 1.62
N ALA A 78 4.01 2.82 0.78
CA ALA A 78 3.94 3.01 -0.67
C ALA A 78 2.75 3.90 -1.07
N MET A 79 1.69 3.91 -0.24
CA MET A 79 0.50 4.75 -0.46
C MET A 79 0.74 6.21 -0.05
N VAL A 80 1.71 6.47 0.84
CA VAL A 80 2.13 7.83 1.22
C VAL A 80 2.59 8.60 -0.02
N LYS A 81 2.08 9.83 -0.18
CA LYS A 81 2.29 10.72 -1.35
C LYS A 81 1.73 10.17 -2.67
N VAL A 82 0.88 9.16 -2.61
CA VAL A 82 0.08 8.67 -3.75
C VAL A 82 -1.41 8.82 -3.45
N VAL A 83 -1.84 8.41 -2.27
CA VAL A 83 -3.25 8.47 -1.82
C VAL A 83 -3.43 9.53 -0.73
N TYR A 84 -2.53 9.56 0.26
CA TYR A 84 -2.59 10.44 1.43
C TYR A 84 -1.21 11.03 1.77
N LEU A 85 -1.15 12.03 2.64
CA LEU A 85 0.08 12.78 2.95
C LEU A 85 1.00 12.04 3.92
N ASP A 86 0.41 11.38 4.92
CA ASP A 86 1.12 10.77 6.05
C ASP A 86 0.41 9.48 6.50
N ASP A 87 1.16 8.45 6.89
CA ASP A 87 0.59 7.16 7.33
C ASP A 87 -0.15 7.27 8.67
N ASN A 88 0.10 8.33 9.45
CA ASN A 88 -0.70 8.66 10.62
C ASN A 88 -2.15 9.05 10.30
N GLN A 89 -2.53 9.22 9.02
CA GLN A 89 -3.92 9.41 8.62
C GLN A 89 -4.74 8.11 8.62
N VAL A 90 -4.08 6.95 8.69
CA VAL A 90 -4.75 5.65 8.73
C VAL A 90 -5.16 5.33 10.16
N ASP A 91 -6.46 5.40 10.46
CA ASP A 91 -6.99 5.18 11.81
C ASP A 91 -7.27 3.69 12.08
N ARG A 92 -7.50 2.90 11.01
CA ARG A 92 -7.81 1.47 11.12
C ARG A 92 -7.21 0.67 9.97
N ILE A 93 -6.71 -0.51 10.32
CA ILE A 93 -6.26 -1.53 9.37
C ILE A 93 -7.03 -2.82 9.63
N VAL A 94 -7.56 -3.42 8.57
CA VAL A 94 -8.09 -4.80 8.58
C VAL A 94 -7.23 -5.62 7.63
N ALA A 95 -6.59 -6.68 8.13
CA ALA A 95 -5.70 -7.55 7.38
C ALA A 95 -5.71 -8.98 7.92
#